data_AF-A0A1M7CIX8-F1
#
_entry.id   AF-A0A1M7CIX8-F1
#
_cell.length_a   1.000
_cell.length_b   1.000
_cell.length_c   1.000
_cell.angle_alpha   90.00
_cell.angle_beta   90.00
_cell.angle_gamma   90.00
#
_symmetry.space_group_name_H-M   'P 1'
#
loop_
_entity.id
_entity.type
_entity.pdbx_description
1 polymer ?
#
loop_
_entity_poly.entity_id
_entity_poly.type
_entity_poly.pdbx_seq_one_letter_code
_entity_poly.pdbx_strand_id
1 'polypeptide(L)'
;MMNTNFTTEKIKVLLLALLLVFGQFYSQTNNGAVGINTSLPNTNSVLDVVSGGNNKGILIPRLTEAQRDAIVINKPKDDGLTIYNTTEDCFNYWSFADDEWKSVCGQLGKAVFTVDCSNTKAMGAYVKGRELTTSNYLSISVNVTKAGNYTISGTTPNGYNFYGTGTFLNTGVQTIQIAGQGTPVNIQTDNVSLNANGIDVTCTPAVSITILSPAGTYTMSCGSAVPNGVYKVGTALNSSNTITLPVNVSSLGSYTMTTNTVDGISFSGSGTFTATGNQNVTLNGTGTPSSTAVKTLTITSDSQGGVSTTCNVSIIVVIPRKTVLHIGLETAYGYSAFTGPSRSLMDSPANFGTTASSIVKYEGFTHTSLGSSPSSAALQTALNNKPDIVIIGYNYTPNATDAGYIASYLNKKGIVIALTDDTGTAQNLFRGIFSDPTISASYGGGAGSVYALANTDDPILNGPFGDVRGKNWGEDASTTVGMSGLTSGFIPYSYAQPINSTTARTGLSGLRSSNLNFIWFGDGGFLSNENANGSPYPSNTIEPFVAPSSGGFFPVQKAAYGYAGNGFAIGGMQVQNSILFANMIAWAVKQAEFSGINTQ
;
A
#
# COMPACT_ATOMS: atom_id res chain seq x y z
N MET A 1 -56.69 40.67 116.21
CA MET A 1 -55.49 39.90 115.80
C MET A 1 -55.69 38.45 116.20
N MET A 2 -55.90 37.57 115.24
CA MET A 2 -55.97 36.12 115.46
C MET A 2 -55.00 35.48 114.45
N ASN A 3 -53.77 35.27 114.90
CA ASN A 3 -52.71 34.59 114.16
C ASN A 3 -53.08 33.12 113.98
N THR A 4 -53.42 32.71 112.77
CA THR A 4 -53.48 31.29 112.40
C THR A 4 -52.15 30.92 111.73
N ASN A 5 -51.24 30.38 112.53
CA ASN A 5 -49.98 29.79 112.08
C ASN A 5 -50.27 28.50 111.31
N PHE A 6 -50.13 28.51 109.98
CA PHE A 6 -50.09 27.28 109.18
C PHE A 6 -48.78 26.54 109.49
N THR A 7 -48.87 25.34 110.05
CA THR A 7 -47.71 24.49 110.32
C THR A 7 -47.12 23.95 109.02
N THR A 8 -45.79 23.85 108.95
CA THR A 8 -44.99 23.46 107.77
C THR A 8 -45.41 22.13 107.14
N GLU A 9 -46.03 21.23 107.92
CA GLU A 9 -46.62 19.96 107.48
C GLU A 9 -47.77 20.16 106.48
N LYS A 10 -48.67 21.14 106.70
CA LYS A 10 -49.86 21.34 105.85
C LYS A 10 -49.52 21.93 104.47
N ILE A 11 -48.43 22.69 104.37
CA ILE A 11 -47.92 23.24 103.10
C ILE A 11 -47.25 22.15 102.26
N LYS A 12 -46.53 21.21 102.89
CA LYS A 12 -45.91 20.07 102.19
C LYS A 12 -46.94 19.11 101.60
N VAL A 13 -48.04 18.84 102.30
CA VAL A 13 -49.13 17.99 101.79
C VAL A 13 -49.85 18.64 100.61
N LEU A 14 -50.07 19.97 100.64
CA LEU A 14 -50.67 20.70 99.52
C LEU A 14 -49.75 20.73 98.29
N LEU A 15 -48.43 20.95 98.49
CA LEU A 15 -47.43 20.89 97.42
C LEU A 15 -47.30 19.48 96.82
N LEU A 16 -47.35 18.43 97.64
CA LEU A 16 -47.29 17.04 97.17
C LEU A 16 -48.56 16.66 96.39
N ALA A 17 -49.74 17.14 96.81
CA ALA A 17 -50.99 16.96 96.07
C ALA A 17 -50.98 17.70 94.71
N LEU A 18 -50.44 18.92 94.66
CA LEU A 18 -50.27 19.66 93.40
C LEU A 18 -49.24 18.99 92.47
N LEU A 19 -48.16 18.41 93.00
CA LEU A 19 -47.16 17.66 92.21
C LEU A 19 -47.70 16.35 91.64
N LEU A 20 -48.57 15.65 92.37
CA LEU A 20 -49.16 14.39 91.92
C LEU A 20 -50.28 14.59 90.88
N VAL A 21 -50.97 15.74 90.90
CA VAL A 21 -51.98 16.09 89.88
C VAL A 21 -51.34 16.63 88.60
N PHE A 22 -50.17 17.29 88.66
CA PHE A 22 -49.44 17.75 87.46
C PHE A 22 -48.76 16.62 86.67
N GLY A 23 -48.43 15.49 87.30
CA GLY A 23 -47.78 14.36 86.64
C GLY A 23 -48.68 13.57 85.67
N GLN A 24 -50.00 13.65 85.81
CA GLN A 24 -50.94 12.88 84.96
C GLN A 24 -51.37 13.58 83.67
N PHE A 25 -51.07 14.88 83.47
CA PHE A 25 -51.50 15.60 82.26
C PHE A 25 -50.47 15.65 81.12
N TYR A 26 -49.26 15.09 81.28
CA TYR A 26 -48.21 15.13 80.24
C TYR A 26 -47.94 13.82 79.52
N SER A 27 -48.67 12.74 79.81
CA SER A 27 -48.52 11.49 79.08
C SER A 27 -49.74 11.18 78.22
N GLN A 28 -49.64 11.61 76.97
CA GLN A 28 -50.13 10.90 75.78
C GLN A 28 -51.63 10.63 75.66
N THR A 29 -52.35 11.62 75.13
CA THR A 29 -53.57 11.38 74.35
C THR A 29 -53.60 12.34 73.18
N ASN A 30 -52.81 12.05 72.14
CA ASN A 30 -53.05 12.33 70.72
C ASN A 30 -51.79 11.91 69.93
N ASN A 31 -51.95 11.06 68.91
CA ASN A 31 -50.89 10.56 68.03
C ASN A 31 -50.24 11.72 67.25
N GLY A 32 -49.30 12.42 67.87
CA GLY A 32 -48.46 13.43 67.24
C GLY A 32 -47.11 12.84 66.80
N ALA A 33 -46.46 13.51 65.85
CA ALA A 33 -45.11 13.22 65.42
C ALA A 33 -44.12 13.20 66.61
N VAL A 34 -43.26 12.19 66.67
CA VAL A 34 -42.16 12.11 67.63
C VAL A 34 -41.00 12.97 67.12
N GLY A 35 -40.78 14.11 67.75
CA GLY A 35 -39.59 14.94 67.52
C GLY A 35 -38.44 14.53 68.42
N ILE A 36 -37.29 14.19 67.83
CA ILE A 36 -36.03 14.05 68.56
C ILE A 36 -35.23 15.32 68.30
N ASN A 37 -34.99 16.08 69.37
CA ASN A 37 -34.23 17.34 69.36
C ASN A 37 -34.86 18.45 68.46
N THR A 38 -36.18 18.42 68.29
CA THR A 38 -37.02 19.50 67.75
C THR A 38 -38.34 19.56 68.52
N SER A 39 -38.86 20.78 68.77
CA SER A 39 -40.18 21.00 69.37
C SER A 39 -41.28 21.24 68.34
N LEU A 40 -40.92 21.35 67.05
CA LEU A 40 -41.83 21.47 65.91
C LEU A 40 -41.48 20.38 64.89
N PRO A 41 -41.82 19.11 65.15
CA PRO A 41 -41.59 18.03 64.20
C PRO A 41 -42.33 18.31 62.89
N ASN A 42 -41.76 17.92 61.76
CA ASN A 42 -42.38 18.06 60.46
C ASN A 42 -43.77 17.40 60.44
N THR A 43 -44.79 18.14 60.02
CA THR A 43 -46.20 17.72 60.06
C THR A 43 -46.50 16.48 59.21
N ASN A 44 -45.63 16.16 58.24
CA ASN A 44 -45.76 15.00 57.38
C ASN A 44 -44.96 13.79 57.86
N SER A 45 -44.31 13.87 59.02
CA SER A 45 -43.48 12.79 59.57
C SER A 45 -44.07 12.28 60.88
N VAL A 46 -43.99 10.97 61.12
CA VAL A 46 -44.30 10.39 62.43
C VAL A 46 -43.06 10.38 63.33
N LEU A 47 -41.86 10.44 62.74
CA LEU A 47 -40.57 10.58 63.42
C LEU A 47 -39.76 11.66 62.69
N ASP A 48 -39.43 12.75 63.39
CA ASP A 48 -38.54 13.81 62.91
C ASP A 48 -37.31 13.89 63.81
N VAL A 49 -36.13 13.76 63.23
CA VAL A 49 -34.86 13.76 63.97
C VAL A 49 -33.99 14.90 63.47
N VAL A 50 -33.82 15.92 64.30
CA VAL A 50 -32.98 17.08 63.98
C VAL A 50 -31.63 16.96 64.69
N SER A 51 -30.53 16.99 63.93
CA SER A 51 -29.19 16.86 64.48
C SER A 51 -28.79 18.07 65.33
N GLY A 52 -28.66 17.89 66.65
CA GLY A 52 -28.16 18.94 67.55
C GLY A 52 -26.72 19.32 67.23
N GLY A 53 -26.48 20.57 66.84
CA GLY A 53 -25.16 21.04 66.42
C GLY A 53 -24.71 20.51 65.05
N ASN A 54 -25.61 19.93 64.25
CA ASN A 54 -25.34 19.41 62.91
C ASN A 54 -24.23 18.34 62.82
N ASN A 55 -23.99 17.55 63.88
CA ASN A 55 -22.94 16.53 63.94
C ASN A 55 -23.41 15.11 64.38
N LYS A 56 -24.71 14.81 64.30
CA LYS A 56 -25.30 13.51 64.68
C LYS A 56 -26.20 12.97 63.56
N GLY A 57 -26.37 11.64 63.50
CA GLY A 57 -27.21 10.96 62.52
C GLY A 57 -28.11 9.90 63.16
N ILE A 58 -28.84 9.16 62.33
CA ILE A 58 -29.68 8.02 62.73
C ILE A 58 -29.08 6.70 62.23
N LEU A 59 -29.10 5.68 63.09
CA LEU A 59 -28.90 4.29 62.67
C LEU A 59 -30.26 3.62 62.59
N ILE A 60 -30.66 3.22 61.38
CA ILE A 60 -31.80 2.33 61.17
C ILE A 60 -31.35 0.86 61.34
N PRO A 61 -32.27 -0.13 61.43
CA PRO A 61 -31.88 -1.53 61.57
C PRO A 61 -30.86 -1.96 60.51
N ARG A 62 -29.75 -2.53 60.98
CA ARG A 62 -28.62 -2.97 60.14
C ARG A 62 -28.63 -4.49 60.04
N LEU A 63 -28.75 -5.03 58.83
CA LEU A 63 -28.87 -6.46 58.58
C LEU A 63 -27.89 -6.88 57.49
N THR A 64 -27.44 -8.14 57.49
CA THR A 64 -26.82 -8.75 56.30
C THR A 64 -27.89 -9.09 55.28
N GLU A 65 -27.50 -9.35 54.03
CA GLU A 65 -28.43 -9.77 52.97
C GLU A 65 -29.23 -11.02 53.39
N ALA A 66 -28.56 -12.02 53.95
CA ALA A 66 -29.20 -13.23 54.44
C ALA A 66 -30.21 -12.97 55.59
N GLN A 67 -29.92 -12.03 56.47
CA GLN A 67 -30.85 -11.64 57.56
C GLN A 67 -32.03 -10.83 57.03
N ARG A 68 -31.82 -9.96 56.03
CA ARG A 68 -32.88 -9.23 55.32
C ARG A 68 -33.83 -10.21 54.63
N ASP A 69 -33.28 -11.20 53.91
CA ASP A 69 -34.06 -12.17 53.15
C ASP A 69 -34.83 -13.16 54.04
N ALA A 70 -34.42 -13.30 55.31
CA ALA A 70 -35.15 -14.08 56.31
C ALA A 70 -36.36 -13.35 56.91
N ILE A 71 -36.56 -12.05 56.62
CA ILE A 71 -37.74 -11.31 57.08
C ILE A 71 -38.98 -11.86 56.37
N VAL A 72 -39.97 -12.31 57.15
CA VAL A 72 -41.27 -12.73 56.62
C VAL A 72 -42.09 -11.48 56.30
N ILE A 73 -42.17 -11.15 55.00
CA ILE A 73 -42.84 -9.93 54.53
C ILE A 73 -44.36 -10.07 54.48
N ASN A 74 -45.06 -9.13 55.12
CA ASN A 74 -46.48 -8.87 54.93
C ASN A 74 -46.66 -7.81 53.82
N LYS A 75 -46.81 -8.29 52.59
CA LYS A 75 -46.72 -7.49 51.35
C LYS A 75 -47.37 -6.09 51.40
N PRO A 76 -48.68 -5.93 51.73
CA PRO A 76 -49.32 -4.60 51.73
C PRO A 76 -48.99 -3.75 52.96
N LYS A 77 -48.48 -4.33 54.05
CA LYS A 77 -48.22 -3.62 55.31
C LYS A 77 -46.77 -3.17 55.46
N ASP A 78 -45.86 -3.85 54.77
CA ASP A 78 -44.42 -3.60 54.87
C ASP A 78 -43.88 -2.78 53.69
N ASP A 79 -44.76 -2.19 52.85
CA ASP A 79 -44.33 -1.28 51.78
C ASP A 79 -43.56 -0.09 52.36
N GLY A 80 -42.33 0.11 51.87
CA GLY A 80 -41.40 1.11 52.40
C GLY A 80 -40.62 0.69 53.66
N LEU A 81 -40.73 -0.57 54.11
CA LEU A 81 -39.90 -1.10 55.20
C LEU A 81 -38.43 -0.94 54.85
N THR A 82 -37.69 -0.13 55.62
CA THR A 82 -36.32 0.30 55.28
C THR A 82 -35.30 -0.25 56.27
N ILE A 83 -34.22 -0.83 55.76
CA ILE A 83 -33.07 -1.33 56.53
C ILE A 83 -31.77 -0.84 55.88
N TYR A 84 -30.67 -0.87 56.63
CA TYR A 84 -29.34 -0.69 56.06
C TYR A 84 -28.69 -2.07 55.90
N ASN A 85 -28.51 -2.50 54.65
CA ASN A 85 -27.95 -3.79 54.32
C ASN A 85 -26.41 -3.70 54.37
N THR A 86 -25.83 -4.30 55.39
CA THR A 86 -24.37 -4.33 55.64
C THR A 86 -23.60 -5.20 54.65
N THR A 87 -24.27 -6.08 53.89
CA THR A 87 -23.65 -6.85 52.80
C THR A 87 -23.57 -6.02 51.51
N GLU A 88 -24.59 -5.20 51.23
CA GLU A 88 -24.60 -4.26 50.10
C GLU A 88 -23.98 -2.89 50.43
N ASP A 89 -23.70 -2.64 51.72
CA ASP A 89 -23.30 -1.33 52.29
C ASP A 89 -24.27 -0.19 51.93
N CYS A 90 -25.55 -0.50 51.77
CA CYS A 90 -26.57 0.41 51.24
C CYS A 90 -27.92 0.28 51.96
N PHE A 91 -28.72 1.34 51.90
CA PHE A 91 -30.14 1.28 52.26
C PHE A 91 -30.91 0.34 51.32
N ASN A 92 -31.70 -0.55 51.89
CA ASN A 92 -32.69 -1.34 51.17
C ASN A 92 -34.08 -0.99 51.69
N TYR A 93 -35.07 -1.01 50.80
CA TYR A 93 -36.48 -0.91 51.19
C TYR A 93 -37.32 -1.98 50.49
N TRP A 94 -38.36 -2.49 51.15
CA TRP A 94 -39.32 -3.39 50.51
C TRP A 94 -40.26 -2.59 49.60
N SER A 95 -40.35 -2.98 48.32
CA SER A 95 -41.29 -2.40 47.35
C SER A 95 -42.47 -3.34 47.15
N PHE A 96 -43.67 -2.93 47.56
CA PHE A 96 -44.88 -3.71 47.28
C PHE A 96 -45.18 -3.80 45.77
N ALA A 97 -44.90 -2.73 45.03
CA ALA A 97 -45.18 -2.66 43.59
C ALA A 97 -44.34 -3.65 42.78
N ASP A 98 -43.10 -3.90 43.20
CA ASP A 98 -42.16 -4.79 42.50
C ASP A 98 -42.03 -6.18 43.17
N ASP A 99 -42.68 -6.37 44.32
CA ASP A 99 -42.61 -7.60 45.13
C ASP A 99 -41.18 -8.04 45.48
N GLU A 100 -40.29 -7.06 45.72
CA GLU A 100 -38.88 -7.32 46.05
C GLU A 100 -38.26 -6.24 46.97
N TRP A 101 -37.13 -6.60 47.61
CA TRP A 101 -36.24 -5.64 48.24
C TRP A 101 -35.50 -4.84 47.18
N LYS A 102 -35.64 -3.50 47.20
CA LYS A 102 -34.93 -2.57 46.33
C LYS A 102 -33.76 -1.93 47.07
N SER A 103 -32.66 -1.74 46.34
CA SER A 103 -31.48 -1.01 46.83
C SER A 103 -31.53 0.45 46.37
N VAL A 104 -31.39 1.40 47.29
CA VAL A 104 -31.48 2.84 46.98
C VAL A 104 -30.23 3.35 46.24
N CYS A 105 -29.13 2.61 46.30
CA CYS A 105 -27.85 2.97 45.67
C CYS A 105 -27.77 2.53 44.21
N GLY A 106 -28.86 2.06 43.59
CA GLY A 106 -28.91 1.70 42.17
C GLY A 106 -28.12 0.45 41.78
N GLN A 107 -27.62 -0.32 42.75
CA GLN A 107 -26.97 -1.59 42.46
C GLN A 107 -28.06 -2.64 42.16
N LEU A 108 -28.13 -3.11 40.91
CA LEU A 108 -29.05 -4.16 40.44
C LEU A 108 -28.82 -5.55 41.09
N GLY A 109 -27.98 -5.63 42.13
CA GLY A 109 -27.53 -6.89 42.73
C GLY A 109 -26.63 -7.71 41.81
N LYS A 110 -26.39 -8.98 42.15
CA LYS A 110 -25.67 -9.92 41.29
C LYS A 110 -26.56 -10.37 40.13
N ALA A 111 -26.01 -10.35 38.91
CA ALA A 111 -26.69 -10.93 37.75
C ALA A 111 -26.83 -12.45 37.88
N VAL A 112 -27.88 -12.99 37.28
CA VAL A 112 -28.07 -14.43 37.08
C VAL A 112 -28.00 -14.69 35.58
N PHE A 113 -27.08 -15.55 35.16
CA PHE A 113 -26.86 -15.88 33.76
C PHE A 113 -26.23 -17.27 33.62
N THR A 114 -26.31 -17.81 32.41
CA THR A 114 -25.59 -19.03 32.00
C THR A 114 -24.59 -18.68 30.90
N VAL A 115 -23.45 -19.37 30.86
CA VAL A 115 -22.44 -19.19 29.80
C VAL A 115 -22.73 -20.17 28.67
N ASP A 116 -22.84 -19.65 27.45
CA ASP A 116 -22.92 -20.46 26.24
C ASP A 116 -21.51 -20.71 25.71
N CYS A 117 -20.96 -21.86 26.10
CA CYS A 117 -19.62 -22.27 25.72
C CYS A 117 -19.47 -22.56 24.22
N SER A 118 -20.56 -22.90 23.51
CA SER A 118 -20.49 -23.20 22.07
C SER A 118 -20.17 -21.97 21.22
N ASN A 119 -20.59 -20.81 21.71
CA ASN A 119 -20.34 -19.51 21.08
C ASN A 119 -19.25 -18.70 21.78
N THR A 120 -18.64 -19.24 22.84
CA THR A 120 -17.53 -18.59 23.54
C THR A 120 -16.19 -18.94 22.89
N LYS A 121 -15.41 -17.94 22.49
CA LYS A 121 -14.16 -18.14 21.75
C LYS A 121 -13.04 -17.25 22.27
N ALA A 122 -11.82 -17.74 22.19
CA ALA A 122 -10.64 -16.91 22.36
C ALA A 122 -10.31 -16.18 21.05
N MET A 123 -10.03 -14.89 21.17
CA MET A 123 -9.69 -13.98 20.08
C MET A 123 -8.24 -13.55 20.22
N GLY A 124 -7.58 -13.31 19.08
CA GLY A 124 -6.16 -12.95 19.00
C GLY A 124 -5.23 -14.14 18.82
N ALA A 125 -3.98 -13.85 18.44
CA ALA A 125 -2.91 -14.83 18.36
C ALA A 125 -2.11 -14.82 19.67
N TYR A 126 -1.87 -16.00 20.24
CA TYR A 126 -1.14 -16.16 21.49
C TYR A 126 0.21 -16.78 21.17
N VAL A 127 1.30 -16.15 21.61
CA VAL A 127 2.67 -16.53 21.23
C VAL A 127 3.50 -16.67 22.48
N LYS A 128 4.30 -17.73 22.58
CA LYS A 128 5.21 -17.95 23.71
C LYS A 128 6.09 -16.71 23.95
N GLY A 129 6.19 -16.28 25.20
CA GLY A 129 7.05 -15.19 25.64
C GLY A 129 6.58 -13.79 25.24
N ARG A 130 5.41 -13.64 24.60
CA ARG A 130 4.83 -12.32 24.27
C ARG A 130 3.68 -11.99 25.21
N GLU A 131 3.74 -10.83 25.83
CA GLU A 131 2.67 -10.33 26.69
C GLU A 131 1.36 -10.16 25.91
N LEU A 132 0.25 -10.51 26.54
CA LEU A 132 -1.07 -10.34 25.95
C LEU A 132 -1.42 -8.86 25.82
N THR A 133 -2.10 -8.53 24.74
CA THR A 133 -2.57 -7.17 24.44
C THR A 133 -4.10 -7.13 24.49
N THR A 134 -4.69 -5.96 24.26
CA THR A 134 -6.16 -5.80 24.13
C THR A 134 -6.76 -6.62 22.99
N SER A 135 -5.96 -7.06 22.02
CA SER A 135 -6.41 -7.96 20.94
C SER A 135 -6.58 -9.42 21.39
N ASN A 136 -6.05 -9.77 22.56
CA ASN A 136 -6.14 -11.09 23.17
C ASN A 136 -7.26 -11.08 24.22
N TYR A 137 -8.43 -11.61 23.89
CA TYR A 137 -9.59 -11.61 24.78
C TYR A 137 -10.47 -12.83 24.56
N LEU A 138 -11.32 -13.14 25.54
CA LEU A 138 -12.42 -14.08 25.36
C LEU A 138 -13.67 -13.31 24.91
N SER A 139 -14.25 -13.71 23.79
CA SER A 139 -15.61 -13.31 23.40
C SER A 139 -16.57 -14.30 24.03
N ILE A 140 -17.18 -13.94 25.16
CA ILE A 140 -18.04 -14.82 25.95
C ILE A 140 -19.51 -14.53 25.64
N SER A 141 -20.24 -15.56 25.21
CA SER A 141 -21.69 -15.51 25.03
C SER A 141 -22.38 -15.96 26.31
N VAL A 142 -23.34 -15.19 26.82
CA VAL A 142 -24.11 -15.52 28.02
C VAL A 142 -25.61 -15.32 27.78
N ASN A 143 -26.44 -16.09 28.46
CA ASN A 143 -27.89 -15.86 28.52
C ASN A 143 -28.26 -15.33 29.91
N VAL A 144 -28.61 -14.05 29.98
CA VAL A 144 -28.90 -13.32 31.23
C VAL A 144 -30.38 -13.45 31.57
N THR A 145 -30.68 -14.03 32.74
CA THR A 145 -32.05 -14.17 33.25
C THR A 145 -32.39 -13.14 34.33
N LYS A 146 -31.38 -12.54 34.98
CA LYS A 146 -31.52 -11.40 35.88
C LYS A 146 -30.43 -10.37 35.61
N ALA A 147 -30.81 -9.11 35.36
CA ALA A 147 -29.90 -7.98 35.26
C ALA A 147 -29.12 -7.78 36.57
N GLY A 148 -27.90 -7.24 36.49
CA GLY A 148 -27.03 -7.12 37.66
C GLY A 148 -25.55 -7.11 37.33
N ASN A 149 -24.73 -7.04 38.37
CA ASN A 149 -23.28 -7.08 38.25
C ASN A 149 -22.79 -8.51 37.98
N TYR A 150 -21.75 -8.64 37.15
CA TYR A 150 -21.08 -9.90 36.88
C TYR A 150 -19.58 -9.79 37.13
N THR A 151 -18.98 -10.93 37.45
CA THR A 151 -17.53 -11.15 37.47
C THR A 151 -17.25 -12.45 36.74
N ILE A 152 -16.39 -12.42 35.73
CA ILE A 152 -15.94 -13.60 35.01
C ILE A 152 -14.43 -13.64 35.01
N SER A 153 -13.88 -14.80 35.32
CA SER A 153 -12.46 -15.08 35.23
C SER A 153 -12.21 -16.34 34.41
N GLY A 154 -11.06 -16.40 33.77
CA GLY A 154 -10.57 -17.55 33.04
C GLY A 154 -9.11 -17.78 33.37
N THR A 155 -8.77 -18.92 33.96
CA THR A 155 -7.38 -19.23 34.31
C THR A 155 -6.78 -20.22 33.32
N THR A 156 -5.48 -20.08 33.08
CA THR A 156 -4.68 -21.05 32.33
C THR A 156 -3.44 -21.41 33.16
N PRO A 157 -2.89 -22.63 33.04
CA PRO A 157 -1.67 -23.01 33.73
C PRO A 157 -0.41 -22.41 33.09
N ASN A 158 -0.54 -21.64 32.00
CA ASN A 158 0.56 -21.31 31.10
C ASN A 158 0.99 -19.84 31.18
N GLY A 159 0.78 -19.18 32.33
CA GLY A 159 1.32 -17.84 32.62
C GLY A 159 0.45 -16.65 32.18
N TYR A 160 -0.79 -16.90 31.75
CA TYR A 160 -1.75 -15.85 31.41
C TYR A 160 -3.17 -16.20 31.87
N ASN A 161 -4.01 -15.19 32.03
CA ASN A 161 -5.39 -15.34 32.51
C ASN A 161 -6.31 -14.26 31.93
N PHE A 162 -7.59 -14.40 32.21
CA PHE A 162 -8.66 -13.49 31.82
C PHE A 162 -9.42 -13.06 33.07
N TYR A 163 -9.78 -11.79 33.16
CA TYR A 163 -10.59 -11.27 34.26
C TYR A 163 -11.40 -10.07 33.78
N GLY A 164 -12.69 -10.04 34.10
CA GLY A 164 -13.54 -8.92 33.78
C GLY A 164 -14.76 -8.83 34.67
N THR A 165 -15.18 -7.60 34.92
CA THR A 165 -16.36 -7.26 35.71
C THR A 165 -17.20 -6.24 34.96
N GLY A 166 -18.51 -6.26 35.18
CA GLY A 166 -19.41 -5.28 34.59
C GLY A 166 -20.83 -5.45 35.07
N THR A 167 -21.79 -4.87 34.34
CA THR A 167 -23.22 -4.93 34.66
C THR A 167 -24.02 -5.30 33.42
N PHE A 168 -24.88 -6.30 33.52
CA PHE A 168 -25.91 -6.57 32.53
C PHE A 168 -27.12 -5.70 32.83
N LEU A 169 -27.50 -4.83 31.89
CA LEU A 169 -28.65 -3.93 32.02
C LEU A 169 -29.94 -4.53 31.44
N ASN A 170 -29.83 -5.60 30.64
CA ASN A 170 -30.95 -6.27 29.99
C ASN A 170 -30.83 -7.78 30.13
N THR A 171 -31.98 -8.47 30.13
CA THR A 171 -32.05 -9.93 30.02
C THR A 171 -31.86 -10.38 28.57
N GLY A 172 -31.70 -11.70 28.37
CA GLY A 172 -31.48 -12.32 27.06
C GLY A 172 -30.01 -12.58 26.75
N VAL A 173 -29.73 -12.95 25.50
CA VAL A 173 -28.37 -13.29 25.05
C VAL A 173 -27.53 -12.02 24.94
N GLN A 174 -26.38 -12.01 25.60
CA GLN A 174 -25.40 -10.92 25.59
C GLN A 174 -24.03 -11.49 25.22
N THR A 175 -23.21 -10.70 24.54
CA THR A 175 -21.81 -11.04 24.26
C THR A 175 -20.91 -10.00 24.91
N ILE A 176 -19.92 -10.46 25.68
CA ILE A 176 -18.97 -9.61 26.39
C ILE A 176 -17.54 -9.97 26.00
N GLN A 177 -16.66 -8.98 26.07
CA GLN A 177 -15.23 -9.16 25.83
C GLN A 177 -14.49 -9.14 27.17
N ILE A 178 -13.82 -10.24 27.51
CA ILE A 178 -12.98 -10.34 28.71
C ILE A 178 -11.52 -10.32 28.27
N ALA A 179 -10.84 -9.21 28.52
CA ALA A 179 -9.43 -9.04 28.15
C ALA A 179 -8.53 -10.06 28.85
N GLY A 180 -7.53 -10.54 28.12
CA GLY A 180 -6.46 -11.37 28.65
C GLY A 180 -5.32 -10.52 29.18
N GLN A 181 -4.59 -11.07 30.14
CA GLN A 181 -3.39 -10.48 30.73
C GLN A 181 -2.34 -11.56 31.03
N GLY A 182 -1.07 -11.18 31.11
CA GLY A 182 0.04 -12.10 31.37
C GLY A 182 0.80 -12.49 30.09
N THR A 183 1.65 -13.51 30.18
CA THR A 183 2.56 -13.93 29.11
C THR A 183 2.59 -15.46 28.98
N PRO A 184 2.19 -16.05 27.84
CA PRO A 184 2.26 -17.49 27.62
C PRO A 184 3.69 -18.04 27.74
N VAL A 185 3.88 -19.17 28.42
CA VAL A 185 5.22 -19.72 28.71
C VAL A 185 5.61 -20.88 27.78
N ASN A 186 4.69 -21.80 27.51
CA ASN A 186 4.92 -23.03 26.76
C ASN A 186 4.11 -23.05 25.46
N ILE A 187 4.68 -23.65 24.41
CA ILE A 187 4.01 -23.89 23.13
C ILE A 187 3.13 -25.13 23.31
N GLN A 188 1.81 -24.94 23.38
CA GLN A 188 0.82 -26.00 23.59
C GLN A 188 -0.59 -25.49 23.28
N THR A 189 -1.59 -26.37 23.38
CA THR A 189 -3.00 -25.97 23.44
C THR A 189 -3.45 -25.90 24.88
N ASP A 190 -3.86 -24.72 25.33
CA ASP A 190 -4.37 -24.44 26.66
C ASP A 190 -5.90 -24.48 26.66
N ASN A 191 -6.49 -25.16 27.64
CA ASN A 191 -7.93 -25.06 27.92
C ASN A 191 -8.16 -24.02 29.02
N VAL A 192 -9.07 -23.09 28.79
CA VAL A 192 -9.41 -22.06 29.78
C VAL A 192 -10.36 -22.62 30.82
N SER A 193 -9.99 -22.52 32.10
CA SER A 193 -10.87 -22.85 33.22
C SER A 193 -11.68 -21.61 33.59
N LEU A 194 -12.97 -21.61 33.24
CA LEU A 194 -13.86 -20.46 33.42
C LEU A 194 -14.57 -20.51 34.78
N ASN A 195 -14.68 -19.34 35.42
CA ASN A 195 -15.49 -19.12 36.61
C ASN A 195 -16.35 -17.86 36.41
N ALA A 196 -17.65 -17.98 36.69
CA ALA A 196 -18.62 -16.90 36.58
C ALA A 196 -19.32 -16.70 37.92
N ASN A 197 -19.25 -15.48 38.46
CA ASN A 197 -19.82 -15.09 39.76
C ASN A 197 -19.41 -16.02 40.93
N GLY A 198 -18.19 -16.58 40.89
CA GLY A 198 -17.67 -17.47 41.92
C GLY A 198 -17.99 -18.95 41.70
N ILE A 199 -18.70 -19.30 40.62
CA ILE A 199 -19.06 -20.68 40.27
C ILE A 199 -18.28 -21.13 39.04
N ASP A 200 -17.71 -22.33 39.10
CA ASP A 200 -16.97 -22.92 37.98
C ASP A 200 -17.91 -23.27 36.82
N VAL A 201 -17.49 -22.90 35.61
CA VAL A 201 -18.23 -23.14 34.37
C VAL A 201 -17.54 -24.26 33.61
N THR A 202 -18.22 -25.40 33.50
CA THR A 202 -17.71 -26.54 32.71
C THR A 202 -18.14 -26.39 31.25
N CYS A 203 -17.19 -26.10 30.36
CA CYS A 203 -17.45 -25.96 28.93
C CYS A 203 -17.24 -27.27 28.16
N THR A 204 -18.24 -27.65 27.37
CA THR A 204 -18.17 -28.77 26.41
C THR A 204 -18.67 -28.29 25.04
N PRO A 205 -17.79 -28.13 24.02
CA PRO A 205 -16.34 -28.30 24.06
C PRO A 205 -15.63 -27.24 24.92
N ALA A 206 -14.41 -27.54 25.35
CA ALA A 206 -13.60 -26.58 26.10
C ALA A 206 -13.22 -25.37 25.24
N VAL A 207 -13.14 -24.20 25.87
CA VAL A 207 -12.59 -22.99 25.23
C VAL A 207 -11.07 -23.16 25.19
N SER A 208 -10.55 -23.44 23.99
CA SER A 208 -9.13 -23.76 23.78
C SER A 208 -8.37 -22.62 23.08
N ILE A 209 -7.10 -22.47 23.44
CA ILE A 209 -6.18 -21.47 22.92
C ILE A 209 -4.91 -22.18 22.49
N THR A 210 -4.52 -22.04 21.22
CA THR A 210 -3.25 -22.58 20.74
C THR A 210 -2.16 -21.52 20.87
N ILE A 211 -1.11 -21.83 21.64
CA ILE A 211 0.06 -20.98 21.81
C ILE A 211 1.08 -21.30 20.72
N LEU A 212 1.43 -20.28 19.94
CA LEU A 212 2.31 -20.38 18.78
C LEU A 212 3.77 -20.15 19.15
N SER A 213 4.66 -20.64 18.29
CA SER A 213 6.11 -20.41 18.41
C SER A 213 6.46 -18.92 18.21
N PRO A 214 7.49 -18.39 18.91
CA PRO A 214 8.01 -17.04 18.65
C PRO A 214 8.57 -16.85 17.24
N ALA A 215 8.91 -17.96 16.56
CA ALA A 215 9.29 -17.98 15.16
C ALA A 215 8.74 -19.24 14.49
N GLY A 216 8.04 -19.07 13.36
CA GLY A 216 7.56 -20.16 12.52
C GLY A 216 8.69 -20.88 11.78
N THR A 217 8.34 -21.96 11.10
CA THR A 217 9.22 -22.63 10.12
C THR A 217 8.58 -22.49 8.75
N TYR A 218 9.30 -21.90 7.80
CA TYR A 218 8.81 -21.64 6.46
C TYR A 218 9.94 -21.44 5.44
N THR A 219 9.70 -21.81 4.18
CA THR A 219 10.63 -21.52 3.08
C THR A 219 10.16 -20.32 2.26
N MET A 220 11.07 -19.42 1.91
CA MET A 220 10.75 -18.27 1.05
C MET A 220 10.86 -18.63 -0.44
N SER A 221 9.84 -18.32 -1.23
CA SER A 221 9.79 -18.57 -2.67
C SER A 221 10.30 -17.36 -3.45
N CYS A 222 11.60 -17.10 -3.36
CA CYS A 222 12.13 -15.79 -3.72
C CYS A 222 12.16 -15.45 -5.21
N GLY A 223 12.18 -16.47 -6.09
CA GLY A 223 11.96 -16.27 -7.54
C GLY A 223 10.55 -15.76 -7.88
N SER A 224 9.62 -15.80 -6.92
CA SER A 224 8.24 -15.32 -7.05
C SER A 224 7.98 -14.09 -6.18
N ALA A 225 9.00 -13.46 -5.59
CA ALA A 225 8.84 -12.20 -4.89
C ALA A 225 8.47 -11.09 -5.87
N VAL A 226 7.42 -10.32 -5.56
CA VAL A 226 6.90 -9.27 -6.45
C VAL A 226 7.03 -7.90 -5.77
N PRO A 227 7.93 -7.04 -6.26
CA PRO A 227 7.93 -5.62 -5.91
C PRO A 227 6.69 -4.92 -6.46
N ASN A 228 6.00 -4.17 -5.60
CA ASN A 228 4.83 -3.36 -5.95
C ASN A 228 5.17 -1.86 -5.80
N GLY A 229 4.41 -1.03 -6.52
CA GLY A 229 4.58 0.42 -6.52
C GLY A 229 5.59 0.91 -7.56
N VAL A 230 5.60 2.22 -7.79
CA VAL A 230 6.54 2.90 -8.68
C VAL A 230 7.64 3.53 -7.83
N TYR A 231 8.90 3.29 -8.19
CA TYR A 231 10.08 3.78 -7.48
C TYR A 231 10.74 4.88 -8.30
N LYS A 232 10.95 6.06 -7.72
CA LYS A 232 11.48 7.23 -8.42
C LYS A 232 12.64 7.86 -7.64
N VAL A 233 13.68 8.28 -8.35
CA VAL A 233 14.82 9.00 -7.74
C VAL A 233 14.32 10.24 -6.99
N GLY A 234 14.83 10.45 -5.77
CA GLY A 234 14.50 11.60 -4.93
C GLY A 234 13.09 11.60 -4.35
N THR A 235 12.28 10.55 -4.60
CA THR A 235 10.92 10.43 -4.06
C THR A 235 10.88 9.39 -2.94
N ALA A 236 10.41 9.78 -1.75
CA ALA A 236 10.26 8.87 -0.63
C ALA A 236 9.22 7.77 -0.94
N LEU A 237 9.52 6.54 -0.49
CA LEU A 237 8.59 5.42 -0.56
C LEU A 237 7.34 5.69 0.30
N ASN A 238 6.20 5.21 -0.17
CA ASN A 238 4.91 5.32 0.51
C ASN A 238 4.25 3.94 0.69
N SER A 239 3.01 3.91 1.18
CA SER A 239 2.28 2.66 1.48
C SER A 239 2.03 1.76 0.27
N SER A 240 2.18 2.25 -0.96
CA SER A 240 2.09 1.43 -2.19
C SER A 240 3.39 0.71 -2.54
N ASN A 241 4.53 1.13 -1.97
CA ASN A 241 5.83 0.53 -2.23
C ASN A 241 6.04 -0.65 -1.27
N THR A 242 5.75 -1.86 -1.76
CA THR A 242 5.82 -3.09 -0.96
C THR A 242 6.51 -4.20 -1.73
N ILE A 243 6.86 -5.30 -1.05
CA ILE A 243 7.20 -6.58 -1.67
C ILE A 243 6.18 -7.61 -1.20
N THR A 244 5.52 -8.28 -2.14
CA THR A 244 4.75 -9.49 -1.85
C THR A 244 5.70 -10.68 -1.96
N LEU A 245 5.98 -11.35 -0.85
CA LEU A 245 6.84 -12.52 -0.76
C LEU A 245 6.02 -13.79 -0.50
N PRO A 246 5.89 -14.70 -1.48
CA PRO A 246 5.29 -15.99 -1.24
C PRO A 246 6.20 -16.86 -0.37
N VAL A 247 5.60 -17.55 0.59
CA VAL A 247 6.29 -18.49 1.50
C VAL A 247 5.49 -19.78 1.63
N ASN A 248 6.16 -20.88 1.96
CA ASN A 248 5.53 -22.15 2.32
C ASN A 248 5.77 -22.43 3.79
N VAL A 249 4.71 -22.41 4.60
CA VAL A 249 4.76 -22.54 6.06
C VAL A 249 4.62 -24.01 6.47
N SER A 250 5.62 -24.55 7.14
CA SER A 250 5.61 -25.92 7.66
C SER A 250 5.29 -26.00 9.16
N SER A 251 5.51 -24.92 9.92
CA SER A 251 5.09 -24.83 11.33
C SER A 251 4.66 -23.41 11.68
N LEU A 252 3.53 -23.32 12.40
CA LEU A 252 2.94 -22.05 12.81
C LEU A 252 3.84 -21.31 13.81
N GLY A 253 3.77 -19.99 13.78
CA GLY A 253 4.58 -19.12 14.63
C GLY A 253 4.56 -17.68 14.13
N SER A 254 5.16 -16.78 14.89
CA SER A 254 5.43 -15.43 14.41
C SER A 254 6.48 -15.43 13.30
N TYR A 255 6.52 -14.35 12.52
CA TYR A 255 7.59 -14.12 11.55
C TYR A 255 8.02 -12.66 11.61
N THR A 256 9.28 -12.44 11.29
CA THR A 256 9.90 -11.14 11.04
C THR A 256 10.80 -11.27 9.83
N MET A 257 10.61 -10.37 8.88
CA MET A 257 11.38 -10.32 7.64
C MET A 257 11.84 -8.88 7.40
N THR A 258 13.10 -8.71 7.06
CA THR A 258 13.70 -7.41 6.74
C THR A 258 14.59 -7.52 5.52
N THR A 259 14.90 -6.41 4.88
CA THR A 259 16.00 -6.34 3.92
C THR A 259 17.18 -5.59 4.49
N ASN A 260 18.38 -5.76 3.90
CA ASN A 260 19.41 -4.74 4.01
C ASN A 260 18.93 -3.41 3.37
N THR A 261 19.66 -2.32 3.63
CA THR A 261 19.43 -1.03 2.97
C THR A 261 20.33 -0.91 1.74
N VAL A 262 19.75 -0.59 0.58
CA VAL A 262 20.49 -0.36 -0.68
C VAL A 262 20.01 0.95 -1.28
N ASP A 263 20.91 1.88 -1.59
CA ASP A 263 20.56 3.21 -2.14
C ASP A 263 19.44 3.90 -1.32
N GLY A 264 19.53 3.84 0.01
CA GLY A 264 18.58 4.48 0.91
C GLY A 264 17.23 3.77 1.07
N ILE A 265 16.94 2.67 0.36
CA ILE A 265 15.68 1.92 0.47
C ILE A 265 15.82 0.61 1.25
N SER A 266 14.80 0.25 2.03
CA SER A 266 14.71 -1.02 2.77
C SER A 266 13.24 -1.44 2.95
N PHE A 267 13.00 -2.71 3.25
CA PHE A 267 11.65 -3.26 3.47
C PHE A 267 11.59 -4.08 4.75
N SER A 268 10.42 -4.11 5.39
CA SER A 268 10.18 -4.96 6.55
C SER A 268 8.73 -5.43 6.66
N GLY A 269 8.53 -6.61 7.24
CA GLY A 269 7.22 -7.17 7.54
C GLY A 269 7.31 -8.08 8.76
N SER A 270 6.27 -8.06 9.59
CA SER A 270 6.14 -8.97 10.72
C SER A 270 4.69 -9.40 10.89
N GLY A 271 4.48 -10.55 11.51
CA GLY A 271 3.14 -11.10 11.67
C GLY A 271 3.16 -12.47 12.32
N THR A 272 2.12 -13.26 12.08
CA THR A 272 2.00 -14.61 12.61
C THR A 272 1.26 -15.49 11.62
N PHE A 273 1.80 -16.67 11.35
CA PHE A 273 1.14 -17.67 10.51
C PHE A 273 0.10 -18.42 11.33
N THR A 274 -1.15 -18.37 10.88
CA THR A 274 -2.29 -19.08 11.49
C THR A 274 -2.70 -20.33 10.69
N ALA A 275 -2.09 -20.54 9.52
CA ALA A 275 -2.28 -21.71 8.68
C ALA A 275 -0.94 -22.15 8.05
N THR A 276 -0.80 -23.46 7.86
CA THR A 276 0.33 -24.07 7.12
C THR A 276 0.10 -23.99 5.60
N GLY A 277 1.13 -24.30 4.81
CA GLY A 277 1.08 -24.26 3.35
C GLY A 277 1.45 -22.90 2.77
N ASN A 278 0.99 -22.63 1.54
CA ASN A 278 1.36 -21.40 0.83
C ASN A 278 0.68 -20.17 1.44
N GLN A 279 1.48 -19.18 1.81
CA GLN A 279 1.05 -17.90 2.35
C GLN A 279 1.79 -16.76 1.64
N ASN A 280 1.25 -15.55 1.67
CA ASN A 280 1.91 -14.35 1.15
C ASN A 280 2.22 -13.39 2.29
N VAL A 281 3.48 -12.96 2.39
CA VAL A 281 3.91 -11.93 3.33
C VAL A 281 4.13 -10.62 2.58
N THR A 282 3.57 -9.53 3.09
CA THR A 282 3.81 -8.19 2.56
C THR A 282 4.90 -7.50 3.39
N LEU A 283 5.97 -7.07 2.72
CA LEU A 283 7.02 -6.23 3.30
C LEU A 283 6.78 -4.78 2.88
N ASN A 284 6.67 -3.86 3.85
CA ASN A 284 6.47 -2.44 3.59
C ASN A 284 7.80 -1.74 3.39
N GLY A 285 7.90 -0.94 2.32
CA GLY A 285 9.11 -0.21 1.96
C GLY A 285 9.22 1.15 2.65
N THR A 286 10.46 1.55 2.94
CA THR A 286 10.82 2.89 3.44
C THR A 286 12.08 3.39 2.76
N GLY A 287 12.29 4.71 2.79
CA GLY A 287 13.49 5.35 2.26
C GLY A 287 13.26 6.15 0.98
N THR A 288 14.34 6.63 0.38
CA THR A 288 14.32 7.46 -0.83
C THR A 288 15.48 7.04 -1.73
N PRO A 289 15.25 6.46 -2.92
CA PRO A 289 16.33 6.07 -3.82
C PRO A 289 17.02 7.29 -4.41
N SER A 290 18.34 7.24 -4.55
CA SER A 290 19.17 8.30 -5.13
C SER A 290 19.61 8.06 -6.57
N SER A 291 19.41 6.87 -7.11
CA SER A 291 19.78 6.56 -8.50
C SER A 291 18.87 5.54 -9.17
N THR A 292 18.87 5.52 -10.51
CA THR A 292 18.06 4.62 -11.35
C THR A 292 18.65 3.23 -11.54
N ALA A 293 19.88 2.98 -11.05
CA ALA A 293 20.49 1.65 -11.09
C ALA A 293 19.60 0.61 -10.38
N VAL A 294 19.52 -0.61 -10.92
CA VAL A 294 18.73 -1.70 -10.31
C VAL A 294 19.24 -2.00 -8.90
N LYS A 295 18.35 -1.99 -7.91
CA LYS A 295 18.70 -2.27 -6.50
C LYS A 295 18.47 -3.74 -6.22
N THR A 296 19.50 -4.49 -5.88
CA THR A 296 19.34 -5.86 -5.42
C THR A 296 19.42 -5.88 -3.90
N LEU A 297 18.30 -6.15 -3.25
CA LEU A 297 18.20 -6.25 -1.80
C LEU A 297 18.18 -7.71 -1.36
N THR A 298 18.78 -7.99 -0.22
CA THR A 298 18.76 -9.29 0.46
C THR A 298 17.71 -9.25 1.56
N ILE A 299 16.62 -10.00 1.36
CA ILE A 299 15.63 -10.33 2.38
C ILE A 299 16.25 -11.33 3.36
N THR A 300 16.07 -11.10 4.65
CA THR A 300 16.45 -11.97 5.76
C THR A 300 15.22 -12.24 6.62
N SER A 301 15.04 -13.48 7.06
CA SER A 301 13.90 -13.91 7.86
C SER A 301 14.32 -14.66 9.12
N ASP A 302 13.44 -14.69 10.12
CA ASP A 302 13.63 -15.42 11.38
C ASP A 302 13.17 -16.89 11.36
N SER A 303 12.89 -17.44 10.16
CA SER A 303 12.45 -18.83 10.02
C SER A 303 13.40 -19.80 10.71
N GLN A 304 12.83 -20.77 11.41
CA GLN A 304 13.56 -21.87 12.02
C GLN A 304 13.69 -23.06 11.05
N GLY A 305 14.36 -24.13 11.48
CA GLY A 305 14.32 -25.45 10.80
C GLY A 305 15.39 -25.72 9.73
N GLY A 306 16.49 -24.94 9.70
CA GLY A 306 17.63 -25.21 8.80
C GLY A 306 17.34 -24.94 7.31
N VAL A 307 16.28 -24.19 7.01
CA VAL A 307 15.94 -23.71 5.67
C VAL A 307 16.71 -22.43 5.34
N SER A 308 16.78 -22.05 4.06
CA SER A 308 17.37 -20.76 3.67
C SER A 308 16.61 -19.61 4.31
N THR A 309 17.29 -18.82 5.12
CA THR A 309 16.72 -17.65 5.80
C THR A 309 16.96 -16.36 5.02
N THR A 310 17.67 -16.43 3.90
CA THR A 310 17.94 -15.27 3.03
C THR A 310 17.52 -15.51 1.60
N CYS A 311 17.21 -14.43 0.89
CA CYS A 311 17.13 -14.41 -0.57
C CYS A 311 17.13 -12.99 -1.15
N ASN A 312 17.27 -12.87 -2.48
CA ASN A 312 17.41 -11.58 -3.14
C ASN A 312 16.16 -11.19 -3.94
N VAL A 313 15.92 -9.88 -4.00
CA VAL A 313 14.87 -9.25 -4.82
C VAL A 313 15.43 -8.00 -5.47
N SER A 314 15.04 -7.75 -6.73
CA SER A 314 15.47 -6.56 -7.46
C SER A 314 14.36 -5.52 -7.52
N ILE A 315 14.66 -4.30 -7.07
CA ILE A 315 13.81 -3.12 -7.21
C ILE A 315 14.31 -2.31 -8.39
N ILE A 316 13.39 -2.02 -9.32
CA ILE A 316 13.68 -1.19 -10.49
C ILE A 316 13.10 0.19 -10.25
N VAL A 317 14.00 1.17 -10.20
CA VAL A 317 13.67 2.60 -10.15
C VAL A 317 13.45 3.06 -11.59
N VAL A 318 12.31 3.70 -11.87
CA VAL A 318 11.99 4.14 -13.23
C VAL A 318 12.93 5.25 -13.67
N ILE A 319 13.27 5.27 -14.96
CA ILE A 319 14.10 6.34 -15.53
C ILE A 319 13.25 7.64 -15.58
N PRO A 320 13.75 8.78 -15.08
CA PRO A 320 13.07 10.06 -15.15
C PRO A 320 12.83 10.52 -16.58
N ARG A 321 11.79 11.33 -16.79
CA ARG A 321 11.40 11.88 -18.08
C ARG A 321 12.57 12.55 -18.81
N LYS A 322 12.73 12.26 -20.11
CA LYS A 322 13.72 12.85 -21.01
C LYS A 322 13.08 13.77 -22.03
N THR A 323 13.85 14.75 -22.46
CA THR A 323 13.49 15.73 -23.50
C THR A 323 13.90 15.24 -24.88
N VAL A 324 13.01 15.36 -25.85
CA VAL A 324 13.25 14.98 -27.24
C VAL A 324 13.01 16.17 -28.15
N LEU A 325 14.03 16.57 -28.90
CA LEU A 325 13.94 17.56 -29.95
C LEU A 325 13.73 16.86 -31.29
N HIS A 326 12.64 17.19 -31.96
CA HIS A 326 12.29 16.66 -33.28
C HIS A 326 12.61 17.69 -34.35
N ILE A 327 13.21 17.23 -35.45
CA ILE A 327 13.52 18.07 -36.60
C ILE A 327 13.14 17.30 -37.85
N GLY A 328 12.14 17.79 -38.58
CA GLY A 328 11.55 17.11 -39.73
C GLY A 328 10.16 17.63 -40.04
N LEU A 329 9.61 17.17 -41.15
CA LEU A 329 8.30 17.54 -41.66
C LEU A 329 7.19 16.87 -40.82
N GLU A 330 6.34 17.70 -40.23
CA GLU A 330 5.29 17.26 -39.30
C GLU A 330 4.01 16.90 -40.07
N THR A 331 3.80 15.61 -40.28
CA THR A 331 2.66 15.05 -41.04
C THR A 331 2.11 13.81 -40.35
N ALA A 332 1.06 13.21 -40.89
CA ALA A 332 0.54 11.93 -40.39
C ALA A 332 1.58 10.80 -40.42
N TYR A 333 2.53 10.86 -41.37
CA TYR A 333 3.57 9.85 -41.56
C TYR A 333 4.56 9.74 -40.39
N GLY A 334 4.80 10.82 -39.64
CA GLY A 334 5.65 10.77 -38.44
C GLY A 334 7.16 10.64 -38.71
N TYR A 335 7.66 11.29 -39.77
CA TYR A 335 9.07 11.20 -40.23
C TYR A 335 10.13 11.44 -39.15
N SER A 336 9.89 12.37 -38.22
CA SER A 336 10.79 12.65 -37.09
C SER A 336 10.30 12.07 -35.77
N ALA A 337 9.22 11.27 -35.77
CA ALA A 337 8.50 10.82 -34.57
C ALA A 337 7.92 11.93 -33.68
N PHE A 338 7.70 13.15 -34.21
CA PHE A 338 6.95 14.17 -33.48
C PHE A 338 5.44 13.91 -33.50
N THR A 339 4.96 13.33 -34.59
CA THR A 339 3.56 12.96 -34.89
C THR A 339 3.47 11.50 -35.37
N GLY A 340 2.26 11.02 -35.63
CA GLY A 340 2.04 9.72 -36.27
C GLY A 340 2.28 8.50 -35.35
N PRO A 341 2.21 7.28 -35.91
CA PRO A 341 2.38 6.04 -35.15
C PRO A 341 3.75 5.89 -34.47
N SER A 342 4.80 6.49 -35.03
CA SER A 342 6.13 6.51 -34.41
C SER A 342 6.15 7.32 -33.11
N ARG A 343 5.40 8.43 -33.04
CA ARG A 343 5.15 9.17 -31.80
C ARG A 343 4.30 8.35 -30.82
N SER A 344 3.23 7.71 -31.29
CA SER A 344 2.37 6.87 -30.44
C SER A 344 3.11 5.67 -29.85
N LEU A 345 4.07 5.09 -30.58
CA LEU A 345 4.95 4.04 -30.06
C LEU A 345 5.81 4.55 -28.90
N MET A 346 6.36 5.76 -29.01
CA MET A 346 7.19 6.38 -27.96
C MET A 346 6.35 6.73 -26.71
N ASP A 347 5.14 7.24 -26.91
CA ASP A 347 4.25 7.66 -25.81
C ASP A 347 3.41 6.53 -25.23
N SER A 348 3.47 5.32 -25.80
CA SER A 348 2.73 4.16 -25.29
C SER A 348 3.23 3.74 -23.91
N PRO A 349 2.37 3.73 -22.87
CA PRO A 349 2.75 3.27 -21.53
C PRO A 349 3.14 1.79 -21.47
N ALA A 350 2.70 0.97 -22.43
CA ALA A 350 3.09 -0.44 -22.52
C ALA A 350 4.54 -0.59 -23.01
N ASN A 351 4.99 0.31 -23.88
CA ASN A 351 6.36 0.32 -24.39
C ASN A 351 7.29 1.05 -23.42
N PHE A 352 6.89 2.26 -23.01
CA PHE A 352 7.68 3.23 -22.26
C PHE A 352 6.83 3.80 -21.12
N GLY A 353 6.83 3.15 -19.96
CA GLY A 353 5.94 3.51 -18.86
C GLY A 353 6.45 3.07 -17.50
N THR A 354 5.70 3.38 -16.45
CA THR A 354 6.14 3.20 -15.06
C THR A 354 5.67 1.89 -14.43
N THR A 355 4.86 1.10 -15.14
CA THR A 355 4.26 -0.11 -14.57
C THR A 355 5.20 -1.32 -14.69
N ALA A 356 4.90 -2.39 -13.96
CA ALA A 356 5.66 -3.63 -14.06
C ALA A 356 5.57 -4.29 -15.45
N SER A 357 4.50 -4.02 -16.21
CA SER A 357 4.27 -4.54 -17.56
C SER A 357 4.90 -3.68 -18.65
N SER A 358 5.41 -2.48 -18.33
CA SER A 358 6.12 -1.65 -19.30
C SER A 358 7.44 -2.30 -19.69
N ILE A 359 7.73 -2.36 -21.00
CA ILE A 359 8.97 -2.96 -21.52
C ILE A 359 10.19 -2.15 -21.06
N VAL A 360 10.12 -0.83 -21.20
CA VAL A 360 11.10 0.12 -20.66
C VAL A 360 10.45 0.89 -19.51
N LYS A 361 11.02 0.72 -18.32
CA LYS A 361 10.53 1.35 -17.07
C LYS A 361 10.98 2.81 -16.99
N TYR A 362 10.08 3.71 -17.37
CA TYR A 362 10.40 5.08 -17.72
C TYR A 362 9.19 6.02 -17.55
N GLU A 363 9.42 7.29 -17.20
CA GLU A 363 8.36 8.27 -16.93
C GLU A 363 7.77 8.96 -18.18
N GLY A 364 8.22 8.57 -19.38
CA GLY A 364 7.78 9.14 -20.65
C GLY A 364 8.60 10.36 -21.07
N PHE A 365 8.24 10.98 -22.20
CA PHE A 365 9.04 12.01 -22.84
C PHE A 365 8.42 13.41 -22.71
N THR A 366 9.24 14.44 -22.93
CA THR A 366 8.81 15.82 -23.24
C THR A 366 9.29 16.15 -24.64
N HIS A 367 8.35 16.41 -25.55
CA HIS A 367 8.66 16.61 -26.96
C HIS A 367 8.65 18.10 -27.33
N THR A 368 9.64 18.52 -28.10
CA THR A 368 9.70 19.83 -28.77
C THR A 368 10.03 19.63 -30.24
N SER A 369 9.62 20.56 -31.11
CA SER A 369 9.92 20.47 -32.53
C SER A 369 10.42 21.80 -33.08
N LEU A 370 11.27 21.72 -34.10
CA LEU A 370 11.69 22.84 -34.92
C LEU A 370 11.11 22.80 -36.35
N GLY A 371 10.28 21.80 -36.67
CA GLY A 371 9.81 21.53 -38.02
C GLY A 371 10.94 21.13 -38.98
N SER A 372 10.70 21.25 -40.28
CA SER A 372 11.61 20.75 -41.33
C SER A 372 12.68 21.74 -41.79
N SER A 373 12.53 23.03 -41.50
CA SER A 373 13.42 24.07 -42.04
C SER A 373 13.84 25.11 -40.99
N PRO A 374 14.40 24.71 -39.83
CA PRO A 374 14.90 25.67 -38.86
C PRO A 374 16.05 26.52 -39.43
N SER A 375 16.19 27.75 -38.94
CA SER A 375 17.42 28.50 -39.14
C SER A 375 18.56 27.91 -38.31
N SER A 376 19.80 28.05 -38.76
CA SER A 376 20.98 27.60 -38.02
C SER A 376 21.05 28.19 -36.60
N ALA A 377 20.57 29.43 -36.41
CA ALA A 377 20.50 30.07 -35.09
C ALA A 377 19.44 29.42 -34.18
N ALA A 378 18.27 29.06 -34.73
CA ALA A 378 17.22 28.35 -33.98
C ALA A 378 17.70 26.94 -33.57
N LEU A 379 18.35 26.22 -34.48
CA LEU A 379 18.97 24.93 -34.18
C LEU A 379 19.99 25.05 -33.06
N GLN A 380 20.93 26.00 -33.16
CA GLN A 380 21.97 26.18 -32.16
C GLN A 380 21.36 26.49 -30.78
N THR A 381 20.34 27.35 -30.74
CA THR A 381 19.62 27.68 -29.51
C THR A 381 18.97 26.44 -28.90
N ALA A 382 18.27 25.64 -29.70
CA ALA A 382 17.62 24.42 -29.24
C ALA A 382 18.63 23.39 -28.72
N LEU A 383 19.75 23.16 -29.42
CA LEU A 383 20.81 22.25 -28.96
C LEU A 383 21.50 22.74 -27.68
N ASN A 384 21.65 24.06 -27.51
CA ASN A 384 22.21 24.66 -26.29
C ASN A 384 21.29 24.51 -25.07
N ASN A 385 19.99 24.30 -25.28
CA ASN A 385 19.05 23.91 -24.21
C ASN A 385 19.22 22.45 -23.77
N LYS A 386 20.18 21.71 -24.36
CA LYS A 386 20.56 20.33 -24.01
C LYS A 386 19.36 19.38 -24.00
N PRO A 387 18.61 19.24 -25.11
CA PRO A 387 17.68 18.13 -25.23
C PRO A 387 18.44 16.82 -24.98
N ASP A 388 17.81 15.83 -24.35
CA ASP A 388 18.48 14.54 -24.12
C ASP A 388 18.68 13.78 -25.43
N ILE A 389 17.67 13.83 -26.31
CA ILE A 389 17.62 13.13 -27.59
C ILE A 389 17.22 14.10 -28.70
N VAL A 390 17.86 14.00 -29.85
CA VAL A 390 17.47 14.67 -31.09
C VAL A 390 17.10 13.61 -32.13
N ILE A 391 15.92 13.73 -32.75
CA ILE A 391 15.48 12.88 -33.84
C ILE A 391 15.35 13.73 -35.10
N ILE A 392 16.13 13.39 -36.12
CA ILE A 392 16.13 14.03 -37.43
C ILE A 392 15.42 13.12 -38.41
N GLY A 393 14.44 13.66 -39.15
CA GLY A 393 13.70 12.96 -40.20
C GLY A 393 13.48 13.85 -41.42
N TYR A 394 12.85 13.28 -42.46
CA TYR A 394 12.43 14.03 -43.64
C TYR A 394 11.50 15.19 -43.26
N ASN A 395 11.60 16.41 -43.80
CA ASN A 395 12.57 16.90 -44.79
C ASN A 395 13.51 17.96 -44.20
N TYR A 396 14.37 17.57 -43.24
CA TYR A 396 15.41 18.47 -42.76
C TYR A 396 16.71 18.30 -43.53
N THR A 397 17.25 19.41 -44.06
CA THR A 397 18.46 19.46 -44.90
C THR A 397 19.58 20.29 -44.23
N PRO A 398 20.24 19.77 -43.17
CA PRO A 398 21.32 20.47 -42.48
C PRO A 398 22.46 20.84 -43.42
N ASN A 399 22.82 22.13 -43.39
CA ASN A 399 24.02 22.63 -44.04
C ASN A 399 25.28 22.31 -43.21
N ALA A 400 26.47 22.71 -43.70
CA ALA A 400 27.73 22.47 -43.00
C ALA A 400 27.81 23.10 -41.60
N THR A 401 27.19 24.28 -41.40
CA THR A 401 27.12 24.95 -40.09
C THR A 401 26.26 24.13 -39.12
N ASP A 402 25.09 23.69 -39.57
CA ASP A 402 24.17 22.87 -38.78
C ASP A 402 24.83 21.54 -38.38
N ALA A 403 25.52 20.89 -39.31
CA ALA A 403 26.29 19.68 -39.04
C ALA A 403 27.37 19.90 -37.96
N GLY A 404 28.03 21.07 -37.98
CA GLY A 404 28.98 21.47 -36.93
C GLY A 404 28.33 21.61 -35.54
N TYR A 405 27.12 22.18 -35.48
CA TYR A 405 26.38 22.27 -34.22
C TYR A 405 25.92 20.90 -33.70
N ILE A 406 25.44 20.04 -34.59
CA ILE A 406 25.05 18.66 -34.24
C ILE A 406 26.27 17.86 -33.77
N ALA A 407 27.42 17.99 -34.43
CA ALA A 407 28.67 17.38 -33.99
C ALA A 407 29.12 17.89 -32.61
N SER A 408 29.00 19.21 -32.35
CA SER A 408 29.28 19.79 -31.03
C SER A 408 28.36 19.22 -29.94
N TYR A 409 27.06 19.06 -30.24
CA TYR A 409 26.09 18.47 -29.34
C TYR A 409 26.39 16.98 -29.03
N LEU A 410 26.73 16.18 -30.04
CA LEU A 410 27.17 14.79 -29.87
C LEU A 410 28.45 14.68 -29.03
N ASN A 411 29.42 15.58 -29.23
CA ASN A 411 30.65 15.64 -28.43
C ASN A 411 30.38 15.97 -26.96
N LYS A 412 29.31 16.73 -26.69
CA LYS A 412 28.78 16.97 -25.33
C LYS A 412 27.90 15.83 -24.81
N LYS A 413 27.97 14.64 -25.42
CA LYS A 413 27.19 13.43 -25.07
C LYS A 413 25.69 13.51 -25.36
N GLY A 414 25.25 14.50 -26.14
CA GLY A 414 23.91 14.52 -26.70
C GLY A 414 23.66 13.31 -27.60
N ILE A 415 22.41 12.89 -27.75
CA ILE A 415 22.04 11.70 -28.54
C ILE A 415 21.35 12.13 -29.82
N VAL A 416 21.75 11.58 -30.97
CA VAL A 416 21.15 11.88 -32.26
C VAL A 416 20.76 10.58 -32.98
N ILE A 417 19.49 10.50 -33.37
CA ILE A 417 18.97 9.49 -34.31
C ILE A 417 18.65 10.24 -35.60
N ALA A 418 19.38 9.94 -36.68
CA ALA A 418 19.26 10.64 -37.96
C ALA A 418 18.75 9.71 -39.06
N LEU A 419 17.63 10.11 -39.67
CA LEU A 419 16.94 9.41 -40.74
C LEU A 419 16.87 10.38 -41.92
N THR A 420 17.76 10.21 -42.90
CA THR A 420 18.00 11.22 -43.95
C THR A 420 17.80 10.61 -45.33
N ASP A 421 17.13 11.33 -46.22
CA ASP A 421 16.78 10.91 -47.59
C ASP A 421 17.55 11.64 -48.70
N ASP A 422 18.37 12.65 -48.36
CA ASP A 422 19.17 13.41 -49.32
C ASP A 422 20.69 13.18 -49.13
N THR A 423 21.39 13.02 -50.26
CA THR A 423 22.85 12.78 -50.27
C THR A 423 23.66 13.97 -49.77
N GLY A 424 23.30 15.20 -50.14
CA GLY A 424 24.01 16.40 -49.68
C GLY A 424 23.91 16.58 -48.16
N THR A 425 22.71 16.36 -47.64
CA THR A 425 22.34 16.38 -46.23
C THR A 425 23.12 15.35 -45.42
N ALA A 426 23.05 14.08 -45.80
CA ALA A 426 23.77 13.02 -45.11
C ALA A 426 25.28 13.26 -45.17
N GLN A 427 25.81 13.67 -46.33
CA GLN A 427 27.24 13.95 -46.50
C GLN A 427 27.71 15.08 -45.58
N ASN A 428 26.97 16.20 -45.50
CA ASN A 428 27.31 17.31 -44.59
C ASN A 428 27.34 16.84 -43.14
N LEU A 429 26.31 16.10 -42.72
CA LEU A 429 26.20 15.56 -41.36
C LEU A 429 27.40 14.68 -41.01
N PHE A 430 27.75 13.72 -41.87
CA PHE A 430 28.87 12.81 -41.63
C PHE A 430 30.22 13.53 -41.64
N ARG A 431 30.46 14.45 -42.60
CA ARG A 431 31.70 15.24 -42.64
C ARG A 431 31.87 16.09 -41.38
N GLY A 432 30.78 16.66 -40.85
CA GLY A 432 30.81 17.39 -39.58
C GLY A 432 31.08 16.50 -38.37
N ILE A 433 30.36 15.38 -38.25
CA ILE A 433 30.45 14.46 -37.09
C ILE A 433 31.81 13.77 -37.03
N PHE A 434 32.31 13.24 -38.14
CA PHE A 434 33.57 12.49 -38.20
C PHE A 434 34.77 13.37 -38.51
N SER A 435 34.56 14.67 -38.80
CA SER A 435 35.62 15.63 -39.17
C SER A 435 36.49 15.14 -40.33
N ASP A 436 35.88 14.44 -41.29
CA ASP A 436 36.56 13.84 -42.44
C ASP A 436 35.90 14.32 -43.75
N PRO A 437 36.57 15.18 -44.55
CA PRO A 437 36.02 15.70 -45.79
C PRO A 437 35.96 14.66 -46.91
N THR A 438 36.62 13.51 -46.77
CA THR A 438 36.66 12.45 -47.79
C THR A 438 35.40 11.59 -47.79
N ILE A 439 34.60 11.62 -46.71
CA ILE A 439 33.32 10.92 -46.65
C ILE A 439 32.40 11.46 -47.75
N SER A 440 31.74 10.53 -48.46
CA SER A 440 30.86 10.83 -49.58
C SER A 440 29.54 10.08 -49.46
N ALA A 441 28.47 10.70 -49.96
CA ALA A 441 27.16 10.08 -50.06
C ALA A 441 26.80 9.73 -51.51
N SER A 442 25.99 8.69 -51.68
CA SER A 442 25.47 8.28 -52.98
C SER A 442 24.03 7.79 -52.87
N TYR A 443 23.26 7.93 -53.94
CA TYR A 443 21.91 7.37 -54.00
C TYR A 443 21.95 5.85 -54.22
N GLY A 444 21.10 5.16 -53.48
CA GLY A 444 21.00 3.73 -53.39
C GLY A 444 19.77 3.17 -54.12
N GLY A 445 19.09 2.23 -53.48
CA GLY A 445 17.82 1.68 -53.97
C GLY A 445 16.67 2.63 -53.72
N GLY A 446 15.73 2.72 -54.67
CA GLY A 446 14.48 3.47 -54.50
C GLY A 446 13.37 2.63 -53.87
N ALA A 447 12.15 3.18 -53.91
CA ALA A 447 11.02 2.68 -53.14
C ALA A 447 10.82 1.17 -53.13
N GLY A 448 10.70 0.59 -51.93
CA GLY A 448 10.59 -0.86 -51.73
C GLY A 448 11.92 -1.61 -51.86
N SER A 449 13.06 -0.93 -51.83
CA SER A 449 14.35 -1.61 -51.65
C SER A 449 14.43 -2.18 -50.24
N VAL A 450 14.90 -3.43 -50.11
CA VAL A 450 15.01 -4.14 -48.84
C VAL A 450 16.47 -4.45 -48.56
N TYR A 451 16.93 -4.16 -47.35
CA TYR A 451 18.33 -4.27 -46.96
C TYR A 451 18.50 -5.22 -45.78
N ALA A 452 19.51 -6.09 -45.86
CA ALA A 452 19.85 -7.00 -44.78
C ALA A 452 20.48 -6.25 -43.59
N LEU A 453 20.02 -6.60 -42.39
CA LEU A 453 20.62 -6.16 -41.13
C LEU A 453 21.77 -7.09 -40.76
N ALA A 454 22.86 -6.50 -40.27
CA ALA A 454 24.02 -7.22 -39.78
C ALA A 454 23.67 -8.14 -38.59
N ASN A 455 24.53 -9.12 -38.33
CA ASN A 455 24.40 -10.03 -37.17
C ASN A 455 25.24 -9.56 -35.96
N THR A 456 25.49 -8.25 -35.87
CA THR A 456 26.30 -7.67 -34.79
C THR A 456 25.54 -7.73 -33.47
N ASP A 457 26.20 -8.16 -32.39
CA ASP A 457 25.63 -8.13 -31.05
C ASP A 457 25.60 -6.69 -30.51
N ASP A 458 24.46 -6.03 -30.71
CA ASP A 458 24.25 -4.63 -30.34
C ASP A 458 22.81 -4.41 -29.86
N PRO A 459 22.59 -3.70 -28.73
CA PRO A 459 21.25 -3.46 -28.18
C PRO A 459 20.26 -2.78 -29.13
N ILE A 460 20.70 -2.15 -30.22
CA ILE A 460 19.80 -1.63 -31.25
C ILE A 460 19.26 -2.78 -32.15
N LEU A 461 20.09 -3.78 -32.42
CA LEU A 461 19.72 -4.95 -33.23
C LEU A 461 19.08 -6.07 -32.38
N ASN A 462 19.35 -6.15 -31.08
CA ASN A 462 18.76 -7.16 -30.19
C ASN A 462 18.19 -6.59 -28.88
N GLY A 463 17.54 -5.43 -28.99
CA GLY A 463 16.96 -4.73 -27.87
C GLY A 463 15.66 -5.35 -27.34
N PRO A 464 15.05 -4.69 -26.34
CA PRO A 464 13.93 -5.24 -25.57
C PRO A 464 12.62 -5.37 -26.38
N PHE A 465 12.54 -4.77 -27.57
CA PHE A 465 11.39 -4.90 -28.47
C PHE A 465 11.53 -6.03 -29.49
N GLY A 466 12.69 -6.68 -29.55
CA GLY A 466 12.91 -7.86 -30.39
C GLY A 466 14.29 -7.91 -31.02
N ASP A 467 14.71 -9.12 -31.37
CA ASP A 467 15.95 -9.39 -32.11
C ASP A 467 15.69 -9.28 -33.62
N VAL A 468 16.42 -8.38 -34.28
CA VAL A 468 16.35 -8.10 -35.72
C VAL A 468 17.65 -8.41 -36.45
N ARG A 469 18.63 -9.00 -35.76
CA ARG A 469 19.88 -9.45 -36.39
C ARG A 469 19.62 -10.46 -37.51
N GLY A 470 20.26 -10.25 -38.65
CA GLY A 470 20.08 -11.08 -39.85
C GLY A 470 18.70 -10.97 -40.53
N LYS A 471 17.81 -10.08 -40.07
CA LYS A 471 16.54 -9.75 -40.74
C LYS A 471 16.76 -8.58 -41.71
N ASN A 472 15.70 -7.84 -42.06
CA ASN A 472 15.78 -6.75 -43.02
C ASN A 472 15.09 -5.46 -42.52
N TRP A 473 15.50 -4.33 -43.09
CA TRP A 473 14.74 -3.08 -43.07
C TRP A 473 14.39 -2.66 -44.50
N GLY A 474 13.35 -1.86 -44.66
CA GLY A 474 12.82 -1.44 -45.95
C GLY A 474 12.92 0.07 -46.14
N GLU A 475 13.25 0.49 -47.35
CA GLU A 475 13.19 1.88 -47.74
C GLU A 475 11.79 2.29 -48.22
N ASP A 476 11.39 3.48 -47.82
CA ASP A 476 10.09 4.13 -48.11
C ASP A 476 9.98 4.69 -49.54
N ALA A 477 9.26 5.79 -49.80
CA ALA A 477 8.91 6.29 -51.12
C ALA A 477 10.06 7.01 -51.87
N SER A 478 11.24 7.08 -51.28
CA SER A 478 12.32 7.97 -51.68
C SER A 478 13.44 7.19 -52.39
N THR A 479 14.69 7.51 -52.08
CA THR A 479 15.85 6.72 -52.46
C THR A 479 16.79 6.63 -51.28
N THR A 480 17.18 5.41 -50.94
CA THR A 480 18.13 5.18 -49.86
C THR A 480 19.40 5.98 -50.08
N VAL A 481 19.94 6.60 -49.04
CA VAL A 481 21.25 7.22 -49.06
C VAL A 481 22.28 6.21 -48.56
N GLY A 482 23.39 6.05 -49.29
CA GLY A 482 24.52 5.20 -48.92
C GLY A 482 25.78 6.01 -48.62
N MET A 483 26.46 5.72 -47.51
CA MET A 483 27.73 6.35 -47.09
C MET A 483 28.95 5.54 -47.50
N SER A 484 29.97 6.21 -48.03
CA SER A 484 31.29 5.65 -48.33
C SER A 484 32.41 6.53 -47.74
N GLY A 485 33.59 5.94 -47.52
CA GLY A 485 34.77 6.64 -46.99
C GLY A 485 35.01 6.47 -45.48
N LEU A 486 34.04 5.94 -44.73
CA LEU A 486 34.23 5.60 -43.32
C LEU A 486 35.11 4.35 -43.17
N THR A 487 36.22 4.47 -42.43
CA THR A 487 37.19 3.37 -42.22
C THR A 487 37.19 2.82 -40.80
N SER A 488 36.76 3.58 -39.79
CA SER A 488 36.66 3.17 -38.39
C SER A 488 35.70 4.06 -37.60
N GLY A 489 35.47 3.78 -36.31
CA GLY A 489 34.65 4.64 -35.44
C GLY A 489 33.13 4.43 -35.55
N PHE A 490 32.70 3.33 -36.18
CA PHE A 490 31.30 2.97 -36.35
C PHE A 490 31.07 1.47 -36.19
N ILE A 491 29.81 1.11 -35.95
CA ILE A 491 29.30 -0.25 -35.99
C ILE A 491 28.32 -0.35 -37.16
N PRO A 492 28.60 -1.19 -38.17
CA PRO A 492 27.71 -1.33 -39.32
C PRO A 492 26.45 -2.09 -38.93
N TYR A 493 25.30 -1.55 -39.32
CA TYR A 493 24.00 -2.23 -39.19
C TYR A 493 23.45 -2.69 -40.52
N SER A 494 23.76 -2.00 -41.62
CA SER A 494 23.29 -2.36 -42.96
C SER A 494 24.22 -1.80 -44.02
N TYR A 495 24.32 -2.52 -45.14
CA TYR A 495 25.13 -2.13 -46.31
C TYR A 495 24.24 -1.65 -47.46
N ALA A 496 24.82 -0.85 -48.36
CA ALA A 496 24.09 -0.17 -49.43
C ALA A 496 23.55 -1.09 -50.54
N GLN A 497 23.81 -2.41 -50.50
CA GLN A 497 23.27 -3.38 -51.44
C GLN A 497 21.89 -3.90 -50.96
N PRO A 498 20.78 -3.60 -51.66
CA PRO A 498 19.50 -4.22 -51.37
C PRO A 498 19.51 -5.69 -51.77
N ILE A 499 18.83 -6.53 -51.00
CA ILE A 499 18.71 -7.97 -51.26
C ILE A 499 17.86 -8.27 -52.49
N ASN A 500 16.91 -7.38 -52.83
CA ASN A 500 16.01 -7.50 -53.97
C ASN A 500 16.50 -6.77 -55.23
N SER A 501 17.79 -6.41 -55.30
CA SER A 501 18.38 -5.70 -56.43
C SER A 501 19.67 -6.37 -56.91
N THR A 502 19.87 -6.47 -58.22
CA THR A 502 21.13 -6.92 -58.83
C THR A 502 22.09 -5.78 -59.18
N THR A 503 21.63 -4.52 -59.12
CA THR A 503 22.48 -3.35 -59.30
C THR A 503 23.45 -3.26 -58.13
N ALA A 504 24.75 -3.40 -58.41
CA ALA A 504 25.80 -3.34 -57.42
C ALA A 504 25.88 -1.94 -56.79
N ARG A 505 25.84 -1.90 -55.47
CA ARG A 505 25.97 -0.70 -54.63
C ARG A 505 26.90 -1.01 -53.47
N THR A 506 27.72 -0.03 -53.10
CA THR A 506 28.74 -0.19 -52.04
C THR A 506 28.57 0.91 -51.00
N GLY A 507 29.09 0.66 -49.80
CA GLY A 507 28.95 1.56 -48.66
C GLY A 507 27.93 1.07 -47.62
N LEU A 508 27.60 1.96 -46.68
CA LEU A 508 26.73 1.69 -45.54
C LEU A 508 25.38 2.37 -45.76
N SER A 509 24.29 1.70 -45.39
CA SER A 509 22.94 2.26 -45.40
C SER A 509 22.33 2.37 -44.00
N GLY A 510 23.02 1.82 -42.99
CA GLY A 510 22.70 2.02 -41.59
C GLY A 510 23.89 1.72 -40.68
N LEU A 511 24.07 2.52 -39.63
CA LEU A 511 25.14 2.36 -38.64
C LEU A 511 24.81 3.07 -37.33
N ARG A 512 25.63 2.82 -36.31
CA ARG A 512 25.85 3.78 -35.23
C ARG A 512 27.32 4.13 -35.09
N SER A 513 27.64 5.26 -34.49
CA SER A 513 29.00 5.55 -34.04
C SER A 513 29.38 4.62 -32.88
N SER A 514 30.65 4.19 -32.84
CA SER A 514 31.20 3.46 -31.69
C SER A 514 31.59 4.40 -30.54
N ASN A 515 31.81 5.70 -30.84
CA ASN A 515 32.43 6.67 -29.94
C ASN A 515 31.47 7.81 -29.52
N LEU A 516 30.44 8.06 -30.33
CA LEU A 516 29.41 9.08 -30.11
C LEU A 516 28.04 8.43 -29.96
N ASN A 517 27.11 9.16 -29.35
CA ASN A 517 25.73 8.73 -29.22
C ASN A 517 24.92 9.00 -30.51
N PHE A 518 25.42 8.50 -31.64
CA PHE A 518 24.88 8.77 -32.98
C PHE A 518 24.42 7.49 -33.68
N ILE A 519 23.18 7.48 -34.17
CA ILE A 519 22.59 6.41 -34.98
C ILE A 519 22.13 7.02 -36.30
N TRP A 520 22.33 6.30 -37.40
CA TRP A 520 21.91 6.76 -38.72
C TRP A 520 21.38 5.64 -39.61
N PHE A 521 20.31 5.95 -40.34
CA PHE A 521 19.83 5.19 -41.48
C PHE A 521 19.56 6.13 -42.65
N GLY A 522 19.91 5.69 -43.85
CA GLY A 522 19.79 6.48 -45.08
C GLY A 522 18.39 6.48 -45.67
N ASP A 523 17.35 6.65 -44.85
CA ASP A 523 15.96 6.77 -45.32
C ASP A 523 15.21 7.77 -44.45
N GLY A 524 14.73 8.87 -45.02
CA GLY A 524 13.94 9.88 -44.31
C GLY A 524 12.51 9.43 -44.03
N GLY A 525 12.01 8.44 -44.78
CA GLY A 525 10.72 7.76 -44.62
C GLY A 525 10.78 6.52 -43.73
N PHE A 526 11.90 6.28 -43.04
CA PHE A 526 12.11 5.06 -42.24
C PHE A 526 11.00 4.78 -41.21
N LEU A 527 10.36 5.85 -40.70
CA LEU A 527 9.29 5.81 -39.71
C LEU A 527 7.87 5.95 -40.29
N SER A 528 7.74 6.06 -41.62
CA SER A 528 6.49 6.49 -42.23
C SER A 528 5.37 5.46 -42.06
N ASN A 529 4.23 5.94 -41.58
CA ASN A 529 2.94 5.27 -41.60
C ASN A 529 1.82 6.32 -41.43
N GLU A 530 0.94 6.46 -42.42
CA GLU A 530 -0.16 7.43 -42.39
C GLU A 530 -1.41 6.93 -41.65
N ASN A 531 -1.53 5.62 -41.44
CA ASN A 531 -2.61 5.07 -40.65
C ASN A 531 -2.42 5.48 -39.20
N ALA A 532 -3.26 6.39 -38.71
CA ALA A 532 -3.20 6.89 -37.32
C ALA A 532 -3.28 5.78 -36.25
N ASN A 533 -3.89 4.63 -36.58
CA ASN A 533 -3.95 3.46 -35.70
C ASN A 533 -2.68 2.58 -35.75
N GLY A 534 -1.65 2.97 -36.50
CA GLY A 534 -0.38 2.26 -36.68
C GLY A 534 -0.49 0.91 -37.38
N SER A 535 -1.64 0.60 -37.98
CA SER A 535 -1.83 -0.61 -38.79
C SER A 535 -0.99 -0.55 -40.06
N PRO A 536 -0.58 -1.70 -40.62
CA PRO A 536 0.23 -1.72 -41.82
C PRO A 536 -0.50 -1.04 -42.99
N TYR A 537 0.15 -0.07 -43.62
CA TYR A 537 -0.36 0.54 -44.85
C TYR A 537 -0.34 -0.47 -46.01
N PRO A 538 -1.41 -0.57 -46.83
CA PRO A 538 -1.55 -1.59 -47.89
C PRO A 538 -0.70 -1.26 -49.13
N SER A 539 0.59 -1.06 -48.93
CA SER A 539 1.60 -0.94 -49.98
C SER A 539 2.81 -1.83 -49.65
N ASN A 540 3.37 -2.42 -50.70
CA ASN A 540 4.58 -3.22 -50.61
C ASN A 540 5.86 -2.38 -50.73
N THR A 541 5.79 -1.10 -51.11
CA THR A 541 6.99 -0.29 -51.41
C THR A 541 7.10 0.99 -50.62
N ILE A 542 6.10 1.34 -49.81
CA ILE A 542 6.09 2.54 -48.96
C ILE A 542 5.55 2.22 -47.58
N GLU A 543 5.84 3.10 -46.63
CA GLU A 543 5.40 3.08 -45.25
C GLU A 543 5.80 1.80 -44.50
N PRO A 544 7.11 1.58 -44.30
CA PRO A 544 7.63 0.35 -43.72
C PRO A 544 7.33 0.22 -42.20
N PHE A 545 6.90 1.29 -41.53
CA PHE A 545 6.71 1.32 -40.09
C PHE A 545 5.35 0.73 -39.68
N VAL A 546 5.32 -0.16 -38.68
CA VAL A 546 4.07 -0.79 -38.19
C VAL A 546 4.08 -0.89 -36.67
N ALA A 547 3.10 -0.26 -36.01
CA ALA A 547 2.92 -0.24 -34.56
C ALA A 547 1.42 -0.15 -34.21
N PRO A 548 0.64 -1.23 -34.33
CA PRO A 548 -0.81 -1.17 -34.25
C PRO A 548 -1.33 -0.81 -32.85
N SER A 549 -2.32 0.07 -32.78
CA SER A 549 -2.95 0.49 -31.52
C SER A 549 -3.66 -0.66 -30.79
N SER A 550 -4.13 -1.67 -31.52
CA SER A 550 -4.70 -2.91 -30.96
C SER A 550 -3.70 -3.71 -30.12
N GLY A 551 -2.40 -3.56 -30.38
CA GLY A 551 -1.30 -4.09 -29.58
C GLY A 551 -0.69 -3.05 -28.63
N GLY A 552 -1.40 -1.96 -28.33
CA GLY A 552 -0.86 -0.87 -27.52
C GLY A 552 0.30 -0.13 -28.19
N PHE A 553 0.33 -0.07 -29.52
CA PHE A 553 1.44 0.47 -30.31
C PHE A 553 2.77 -0.27 -30.11
N PHE A 554 2.74 -1.55 -29.71
CA PHE A 554 3.92 -2.40 -29.74
C PHE A 554 4.44 -2.53 -31.18
N PRO A 555 5.75 -2.35 -31.43
CA PRO A 555 6.32 -2.46 -32.77
C PRO A 555 6.22 -3.88 -33.30
N VAL A 556 5.80 -4.03 -34.56
CA VAL A 556 5.78 -5.32 -35.24
C VAL A 556 6.38 -5.20 -36.63
N GLN A 557 6.86 -6.31 -37.17
CA GLN A 557 7.34 -6.34 -38.55
C GLN A 557 6.22 -6.01 -39.56
N LYS A 558 6.58 -5.36 -40.67
CA LYS A 558 5.72 -5.33 -41.86
C LYS A 558 5.90 -6.63 -42.63
N ALA A 559 4.83 -7.43 -42.70
CA ALA A 559 4.90 -8.81 -43.18
C ALA A 559 4.97 -8.95 -44.71
N ALA A 560 4.49 -7.96 -45.45
CA ALA A 560 4.55 -7.92 -46.91
C ALA A 560 5.22 -6.62 -47.36
N TYR A 561 6.43 -6.72 -47.88
CA TYR A 561 7.21 -5.58 -48.33
C TYR A 561 8.20 -5.94 -49.45
N GLY A 562 8.67 -4.90 -50.11
CA GLY A 562 9.64 -4.86 -51.20
C GLY A 562 9.06 -5.08 -52.59
N TYR A 563 9.71 -4.48 -53.59
CA TYR A 563 9.43 -4.77 -55.01
C TYR A 563 10.05 -6.11 -55.42
N ALA A 564 9.57 -6.67 -56.54
CA ALA A 564 10.11 -7.90 -57.10
C ALA A 564 11.48 -7.68 -57.77
N GLY A 565 12.46 -8.48 -57.39
CA GLY A 565 13.81 -8.42 -57.95
C GLY A 565 14.75 -9.39 -57.25
N ASN A 566 15.84 -9.75 -57.92
CA ASN A 566 16.86 -10.68 -57.43
C ASN A 566 16.28 -11.98 -56.82
N GLY A 567 15.24 -12.54 -57.44
CA GLY A 567 14.58 -13.78 -57.00
C GLY A 567 13.44 -13.60 -55.99
N PHE A 568 13.17 -12.38 -55.51
CA PHE A 568 12.04 -12.10 -54.62
C PHE A 568 10.78 -11.68 -55.39
N ALA A 569 9.62 -12.13 -54.92
CA ALA A 569 8.32 -11.67 -55.40
C ALA A 569 7.93 -10.33 -54.73
N ILE A 570 6.99 -9.59 -55.34
CA ILE A 570 6.43 -8.36 -54.76
C ILE A 570 5.82 -8.70 -53.40
N GLY A 571 6.17 -7.93 -52.37
CA GLY A 571 5.67 -8.17 -51.01
C GLY A 571 6.20 -9.47 -50.37
N GLY A 572 7.16 -10.14 -51.01
CA GLY A 572 7.69 -11.43 -50.55
C GLY A 572 8.71 -11.33 -49.41
N MET A 573 9.01 -10.13 -48.92
CA MET A 573 9.97 -9.87 -47.86
C MET A 573 9.29 -9.23 -46.64
N GLN A 574 9.98 -9.31 -45.50
CA GLN A 574 9.55 -8.73 -44.23
C GLN A 574 10.56 -7.70 -43.76
N VAL A 575 10.09 -6.58 -43.22
CA VAL A 575 10.94 -5.48 -42.75
C VAL A 575 10.62 -5.08 -41.30
N GLN A 576 11.65 -4.64 -40.58
CA GLN A 576 11.63 -4.50 -39.12
C GLN A 576 11.77 -3.04 -38.65
N ASN A 577 11.47 -2.06 -39.49
CA ASN A 577 11.75 -0.64 -39.23
C ASN A 577 11.22 -0.15 -37.86
N SER A 578 10.00 -0.54 -37.48
CA SER A 578 9.41 -0.15 -36.19
C SER A 578 10.08 -0.81 -34.98
N ILE A 579 10.46 -2.08 -35.08
CA ILE A 579 11.19 -2.80 -34.01
C ILE A 579 12.58 -2.18 -33.84
N LEU A 580 13.26 -1.90 -34.96
CA LEU A 580 14.57 -1.27 -34.96
C LEU A 580 14.51 0.12 -34.32
N PHE A 581 13.53 0.96 -34.70
CA PHE A 581 13.33 2.27 -34.08
C PHE A 581 13.02 2.17 -32.58
N ALA A 582 12.15 1.25 -32.17
CA ALA A 582 11.83 1.06 -30.75
C ALA A 582 13.07 0.67 -29.93
N ASN A 583 13.94 -0.19 -30.48
CA ASN A 583 15.22 -0.53 -29.87
C ASN A 583 16.19 0.68 -29.85
N MET A 584 16.22 1.52 -30.90
CA MET A 584 16.97 2.79 -30.90
C MET A 584 16.52 3.70 -29.76
N ILE A 585 15.21 3.86 -29.54
CA ILE A 585 14.65 4.67 -28.46
C ILE A 585 14.97 4.06 -27.09
N ALA A 586 14.84 2.73 -26.93
CA ALA A 586 15.21 2.06 -25.68
C ALA A 586 16.70 2.27 -25.33
N TRP A 587 17.58 2.16 -26.33
CA TRP A 587 18.99 2.47 -26.18
C TRP A 587 19.21 3.95 -25.85
N ALA A 588 18.53 4.87 -26.55
CA ALA A 588 18.68 6.32 -26.35
C ALA A 588 18.24 6.75 -24.95
N VAL A 589 17.11 6.23 -24.43
CA VAL A 589 16.67 6.48 -23.05
C VAL A 589 17.73 6.04 -22.04
N LYS A 590 18.33 4.87 -22.25
CA LYS A 590 19.40 4.36 -21.38
C LYS A 590 20.67 5.22 -21.49
N GLN A 591 21.08 5.60 -22.70
CA GLN A 591 22.23 6.49 -22.87
C GLN A 591 21.98 7.85 -22.23
N ALA A 592 20.78 8.42 -22.37
CA ALA A 592 20.42 9.71 -21.80
C ALA A 592 20.50 9.70 -20.27
N GLU A 593 20.26 8.55 -19.65
CA GLU A 593 20.31 8.37 -18.20
C GLU A 593 21.73 8.11 -17.66
N PHE A 594 22.56 7.37 -18.37
CA PHE A 594 23.85 6.90 -17.82
C PHE A 594 25.09 7.48 -18.50
N SER A 595 24.96 8.08 -19.68
CA SER A 595 26.10 8.60 -20.48
C SER A 595 25.70 9.74 -21.41
N GLY A 596 24.68 10.53 -21.03
CA GLY A 596 24.04 11.56 -21.84
C GLY A 596 24.47 12.98 -21.46
N ILE A 597 24.02 13.97 -22.22
CA ILE A 597 24.40 15.38 -22.00
C ILE A 597 23.94 15.97 -20.65
N ASN A 598 22.91 15.38 -20.04
CA ASN A 598 22.33 15.83 -18.76
C ASN A 598 22.62 14.86 -17.60
N THR A 599 23.49 13.87 -17.78
CA THR A 599 23.89 13.01 -16.66
C THR A 599 24.80 13.80 -15.73
N GLN A 600 24.34 14.00 -14.49
CA GLN A 600 25.14 14.58 -13.42
C GLN A 600 26.15 13.56 -12.89
#